data_AF-Q1W945-F1
#
_entry.id   AF-Q1W945-F1
#
_cell.length_a   1.000
_cell.length_b   1.000
_cell.length_c   1.000
_cell.angle_alpha   90.00
_cell.angle_beta   90.00
_cell.angle_gamma   90.00
#
_symmetry.space_group_name_H-M   'P 1'
#
loop_
_entity.id
_entity.type
_entity.pdbx_description
1 polymer ?
#
loop_
_entity_poly.entity_id
_entity_poly.type
_entity_poly.pdbx_seq_one_letter_code
_entity_poly.pdbx_strand_id
1 'polypeptide(L)'
;RYIDWLFTTPLMLIKFPLLLRLGDKGKKFFVQLVTLDIGMIVCAFIAETSPVASTSWWGFFLVACVLELLIVATLYTGLGSAIGEAPAPLAKALNTMRLFILIGWAIYP
;
A
#
# COMPACT_ATOMS: atom_id res chain seq x y z
N ARG A 1 16.69 -6.49 1.33
CA ARG A 1 15.23 -6.61 1.19
C ARG A 1 14.54 -5.24 1.25
N TYR A 2 14.55 -4.54 2.39
CA TYR A 2 13.85 -3.25 2.56
C TYR A 2 14.23 -2.14 1.57
N ILE A 3 15.49 -2.07 1.14
CA ILE A 3 15.90 -1.11 0.09
C ILE A 3 15.14 -1.38 -1.21
N ASP A 4 14.99 -2.64 -1.62
CA ASP A 4 14.21 -2.99 -2.80
C ASP A 4 12.74 -2.62 -2.62
N TRP A 5 12.15 -2.99 -1.48
CA TRP A 5 10.74 -2.70 -1.18
C TRP A 5 10.45 -1.20 -1.18
N LEU A 6 11.36 -0.37 -0.66
CA LEU A 6 11.22 1.09 -0.67
C LEU A 6 11.05 1.68 -2.08
N PHE A 7 11.46 0.97 -3.13
CA PHE A 7 11.21 1.36 -4.51
C PHE A 7 10.07 0.56 -5.15
N THR A 8 10.04 -0.76 -4.98
CA THR A 8 9.09 -1.62 -5.68
C THR A 8 7.66 -1.47 -5.17
N THR A 9 7.46 -1.29 -3.86
CA THR A 9 6.12 -1.17 -3.24
C THR A 9 5.41 0.14 -3.55
N PRO A 10 6.04 1.34 -3.48
CA PRO A 10 5.39 2.55 -3.95
C PRO A 10 5.14 2.52 -5.46
N LEU A 11 6.08 1.99 -6.25
CA LEU A 11 5.91 1.86 -7.71
C LEU A 11 4.72 0.97 -8.09
N MET A 12 4.35 -0.01 -7.25
CA MET A 12 3.12 -0.79 -7.42
C MET A 12 1.88 0.05 -7.11
N LEU A 13 1.88 0.83 -6.02
CA LEU A 13 0.73 1.63 -5.59
C LEU A 13 0.42 2.82 -6.50
N ILE A 14 1.43 3.47 -7.06
CA ILE A 14 1.22 4.65 -7.93
C ILE A 14 0.48 4.29 -9.23
N LYS A 15 0.48 3.01 -9.63
CA LYS A 15 -0.23 2.56 -10.84
C LYS A 15 -1.72 2.83 -10.77
N PHE A 16 -2.33 2.78 -9.58
CA PHE A 16 -3.76 3.03 -9.42
C PHE A 16 -4.17 4.46 -9.82
N PRO A 17 -3.67 5.54 -9.17
CA PRO A 17 -4.04 6.89 -9.55
C PRO A 17 -3.58 7.26 -10.97
N LEU A 18 -2.46 6.69 -11.46
CA LEU A 18 -1.98 6.91 -12.82
C LEU A 18 -2.94 6.34 -13.88
N LEU A 19 -3.40 5.10 -13.70
CA LEU A 19 -4.30 4.45 -14.65
C LEU A 19 -5.72 5.01 -14.59
N LEU A 20 -6.17 5.47 -13.42
CA LEU A 20 -7.49 6.07 -13.22
C LEU A 20 -7.60 7.52 -13.69
N ARG A 21 -6.47 8.19 -14.00
CA ARG A 21 -6.41 9.55 -14.56
C ARG A 21 -7.26 10.59 -13.78
N LEU A 22 -7.20 10.54 -12.45
CA LEU A 22 -8.06 11.32 -11.55
C LEU A 22 -7.68 12.81 -11.37
N GLY A 23 -6.85 13.37 -12.26
CA GLY A 23 -6.36 14.75 -12.15
C GLY A 23 -5.73 15.04 -10.77
N ASP A 24 -6.15 16.14 -10.13
CA ASP A 24 -5.62 16.55 -8.82
C ASP A 24 -6.00 15.59 -7.68
N LYS A 25 -7.14 14.88 -7.77
CA LYS A 25 -7.45 13.81 -6.82
C LYS A 25 -6.43 12.67 -6.93
N GLY A 26 -5.98 12.35 -8.15
CA GLY A 26 -4.94 11.36 -8.39
C GLY A 26 -3.62 11.71 -7.70
N LYS A 27 -3.22 12.99 -7.72
CA LYS A 27 -2.04 13.47 -6.99
C LYS A 27 -2.18 13.29 -5.47
N LYS A 28 -3.36 13.55 -4.92
CA LYS A 28 -3.62 13.33 -3.48
C LYS A 28 -3.49 11.85 -3.11
N PHE A 29 -4.09 10.96 -3.89
CA PHE A 29 -3.94 9.52 -3.68
C PHE A 29 -2.50 9.04 -3.87
N PHE A 30 -1.77 9.59 -4.85
CA PHE A 30 -0.35 9.31 -5.03
C PHE A 30 0.44 9.64 -3.77
N VAL A 31 0.31 10.87 -3.24
CA VAL A 31 1.04 11.29 -2.04
C VAL A 31 0.63 10.43 -0.83
N GLN A 32 -0.66 10.22 -0.63
CA GLN A 32 -1.17 9.40 0.47
C GLN A 32 -0.62 7.97 0.44
N LEU A 33 -0.72 7.29 -0.71
CA LEU A 33 -0.27 5.91 -0.84
C LEU A 33 1.25 5.79 -0.66
N VAL A 34 2.02 6.69 -1.26
CA VAL A 34 3.49 6.70 -1.12
C VAL A 34 3.91 6.98 0.33
N THR A 35 3.27 7.92 1.01
CA THR A 35 3.60 8.22 2.41
C THR A 35 3.27 7.06 3.35
N LEU A 36 2.10 6.42 3.17
CA LEU A 36 1.73 5.25 3.95
C LEU A 36 2.72 4.10 3.73
N ASP A 37 3.09 3.85 2.47
CA ASP A 37 3.99 2.78 2.07
C ASP A 37 5.42 2.98 2.58
N ILE A 38 6.00 4.18 2.43
CA ILE A 38 7.31 4.49 3.01
C ILE A 38 7.28 4.31 4.53
N GLY A 39 6.22 4.77 5.20
CA GLY A 39 6.04 4.60 6.63
C GLY A 39 6.00 3.11 7.03
N MET A 40 5.26 2.30 6.28
CA MET A 40 5.11 0.86 6.48
C MET A 40 6.47 0.17 6.38
N ILE A 41 7.21 0.42 5.29
CA ILE A 41 8.54 -0.18 5.05
C ILE A 41 9.55 0.24 6.12
N VAL A 42 9.57 1.51 6.53
CA VAL A 42 10.46 1.99 7.60
C VAL A 42 10.11 1.34 8.94
N CYS A 43 8.84 1.26 9.31
CA CYS A 43 8.42 0.62 10.56
C CYS A 43 8.76 -0.87 10.55
N ALA A 44 8.47 -1.58 9.46
CA ALA A 44 8.81 -3.00 9.33
C ALA A 44 10.33 -3.24 9.42
N PHE A 45 11.16 -2.34 8.87
CA PHE A 45 12.62 -2.43 9.02
C PHE A 45 13.07 -2.25 10.47
N ILE A 46 12.49 -1.29 11.21
CA ILE A 46 12.82 -1.07 12.62
C ILE A 46 12.38 -2.28 13.45
N ALA A 47 11.21 -2.86 13.16
CA ALA A 47 10.76 -4.08 13.81
C ALA A 47 11.74 -5.24 13.57
N GLU A 48 12.14 -5.50 12.32
CA GLU A 48 13.07 -6.59 11.97
C GLU A 48 14.44 -6.46 12.63
N THR A 49 14.94 -5.22 12.77
CA THR A 49 16.24 -4.95 13.40
C THR A 49 16.19 -4.86 14.92
N SER A 50 14.99 -4.81 15.50
CA SER A 50 14.80 -4.81 16.95
C SER A 50 14.99 -6.22 17.54
N PRO A 51 15.37 -6.34 18.83
CA PRO A 51 15.38 -7.64 19.50
C PRO A 51 14.02 -8.32 19.40
N VAL A 52 14.02 -9.58 18.95
CA VAL A 52 12.79 -10.36 18.74
C VAL A 52 11.92 -10.35 19.99
N ALA A 53 10.62 -10.11 19.80
CA ALA A 53 9.60 -10.02 20.85
C ALA A 53 9.77 -8.88 21.88
N SER A 54 10.70 -7.93 21.65
CA SER A 54 10.77 -6.71 22.46
C SER A 54 9.56 -5.80 22.25
N THR A 55 9.37 -4.83 23.15
CA THR A 55 8.36 -3.77 23.00
C THR A 55 8.54 -2.99 21.69
N SER A 56 9.80 -2.74 21.29
CA SER A 56 10.11 -2.08 20.01
C SER A 56 9.68 -2.96 18.84
N TRP A 57 10.01 -4.25 18.88
CA TRP A 57 9.63 -5.22 17.85
C TRP A 57 8.11 -5.25 17.64
N TRP A 58 7.34 -5.46 18.71
CA TRP A 58 5.87 -5.50 18.64
C TRP A 58 5.26 -4.16 18.25
N GLY A 59 5.78 -3.06 18.80
CA GLY A 59 5.29 -1.71 18.51
C GLY A 59 5.40 -1.36 17.03
N PHE A 60 6.59 -1.48 16.46
CA PHE A 60 6.81 -1.15 15.05
C PHE A 60 6.18 -2.15 14.08
N PHE A 61 6.12 -3.44 14.46
CA PHE A 61 5.38 -4.44 13.68
C PHE A 61 3.89 -4.08 13.57
N LEU A 62 3.24 -3.77 14.69
CA LEU A 62 1.82 -3.39 14.67
C LEU A 62 1.58 -2.09 13.89
N VAL A 63 2.48 -1.11 13.98
CA VAL A 63 2.38 0.11 13.16
C VAL A 63 2.50 -0.21 11.66
N ALA A 64 3.42 -1.09 11.26
CA ALA A 64 3.54 -1.51 9.87
C ALA A 64 2.24 -2.16 9.36
N CYS A 65 1.68 -3.12 10.11
CA CYS A 65 0.39 -3.74 9.79
C CYS A 65 -0.75 -2.71 9.64
N VAL A 66 -0.82 -1.72 10.54
CA VAL A 66 -1.84 -0.66 10.46
C VAL A 66 -1.66 0.18 9.20
N LEU A 67 -0.43 0.52 8.83
CA LEU A 67 -0.15 1.27 7.61
C LEU A 67 -0.50 0.45 6.35
N GLU A 68 -0.23 -0.85 6.34
CA GLU A 68 -0.67 -1.76 5.27
C GLU A 68 -2.21 -1.77 5.15
N LEU A 69 -2.92 -1.90 6.27
CA LEU A 69 -4.39 -1.86 6.28
C LEU A 69 -4.95 -0.51 5.81
N LEU A 70 -4.26 0.60 6.10
CA LEU A 70 -4.64 1.93 5.59
C LEU A 70 -4.40 2.06 4.08
N ILE A 71 -3.35 1.42 3.54
CA ILE A 71 -3.14 1.32 2.09
C ILE A 71 -4.29 0.55 1.47
N VAL A 72 -4.60 -0.65 1.98
CA VAL A 72 -5.73 -1.46 1.54
C VAL A 72 -7.04 -0.66 1.61
N ALA A 73 -7.32 0.01 2.72
CA ALA A 73 -8.52 0.83 2.89
C ALA A 73 -8.56 1.94 1.82
N THR A 74 -7.46 2.64 1.58
CA THR A 74 -7.37 3.70 0.55
C THR A 74 -7.67 3.16 -0.85
N LEU A 75 -7.18 1.96 -1.18
CA LEU A 75 -7.47 1.33 -2.46
C LEU A 75 -8.93 0.86 -2.56
N TYR A 76 -9.50 0.38 -1.46
CA TYR A 76 -10.84 -0.21 -1.47
C TYR A 76 -11.98 0.80 -1.37
N THR A 77 -11.82 1.81 -0.54
CA THR A 77 -12.84 2.82 -0.28
C THR A 77 -12.54 4.10 -1.04
N GLY A 78 -11.29 4.59 -0.98
CA GLY A 78 -10.89 5.85 -1.61
C GLY A 78 -10.92 5.82 -3.13
N LEU A 79 -10.44 4.72 -3.72
CA LEU A 79 -10.40 4.51 -5.18
C LEU A 79 -11.52 3.58 -5.69
N GLY A 80 -12.36 3.07 -4.80
CA GLY A 80 -13.36 2.05 -5.12
C GLY A 80 -14.35 2.47 -6.21
N SER A 81 -14.93 3.66 -6.09
CA SER A 81 -15.88 4.20 -7.09
C SER A 81 -15.21 4.44 -8.44
N ALA A 82 -14.03 5.08 -8.43
CA ALA A 82 -13.25 5.34 -9.64
C ALA A 82 -12.88 4.04 -10.40
N ILE A 83 -12.57 2.97 -9.67
CA ILE A 83 -12.31 1.65 -10.25
C ILE A 83 -13.60 1.05 -10.83
N GLY A 84 -14.74 1.21 -10.16
CA GLY A 84 -16.04 0.72 -10.63
C GLY A 84 -16.56 1.44 -11.88
N GLU A 85 -16.22 2.72 -12.04
CA GLU A 85 -16.59 3.56 -13.19
C GLU A 85 -15.62 3.39 -14.39
N ALA A 86 -14.48 2.73 -14.19
CA ALA A 86 -13.49 2.52 -15.24
C ALA A 86 -13.98 1.50 -16.30
N PRO A 87 -13.44 1.53 -17.54
CA PRO A 87 -13.73 0.51 -18.54
C PRO A 87 -13.49 -0.90 -18.02
N ALA A 88 -14.37 -1.85 -18.35
CA ALA A 88 -14.37 -3.19 -17.77
C ALA A 88 -12.98 -3.91 -17.76
N PRO A 89 -12.16 -3.85 -18.83
CA PRO A 89 -10.82 -4.44 -18.79
C PRO A 89 -9.89 -3.79 -17.77
N LEU A 90 -9.97 -2.46 -17.62
CA LEU A 90 -9.17 -1.71 -16.65
C LEU A 90 -9.66 -1.97 -15.23
N ALA A 91 -10.97 -1.90 -14.99
CA ALA A 91 -11.57 -2.21 -13.69
C ALA A 91 -11.17 -3.62 -13.22
N LYS A 92 -11.20 -4.62 -14.11
CA LYS A 92 -10.75 -5.99 -13.81
C LYS A 92 -9.27 -6.02 -13.39
N ALA A 93 -8.39 -5.38 -14.16
CA ALA A 93 -6.96 -5.33 -13.83
C ALA A 93 -6.68 -4.64 -12.49
N LEU A 94 -7.34 -3.51 -12.22
CA LEU A 94 -7.21 -2.78 -10.95
C LEU A 94 -7.72 -3.60 -9.77
N ASN A 95 -8.83 -4.34 -9.92
CA ASN A 95 -9.34 -5.24 -8.88
C ASN A 95 -8.38 -6.41 -8.61
N THR A 96 -7.78 -7.00 -9.65
CA THR A 96 -6.75 -8.04 -9.48
C THR A 96 -5.54 -7.49 -8.71
N MET A 97 -5.07 -6.27 -9.03
CA MET A 97 -3.97 -5.64 -8.29
C MET A 97 -4.34 -5.33 -6.84
N ARG A 98 -5.58 -4.91 -6.58
CA ARG A 98 -6.10 -4.73 -5.21
C ARG A 98 -6.09 -6.02 -4.41
N LEU A 99 -6.47 -7.13 -5.03
CA LEU A 99 -6.42 -8.44 -4.40
C LEU A 99 -4.99 -8.87 -4.10
N PHE A 100 -4.05 -8.59 -5.00
CA PHE A 100 -2.63 -8.86 -4.76
C PHE A 100 -2.09 -8.07 -3.57
N ILE A 101 -2.48 -6.80 -3.41
CA ILE A 101 -2.06 -6.01 -2.25
C ILE A 101 -2.75 -6.51 -0.98
N LEU A 102 -4.03 -6.84 -1.01
CA LEU A 102 -4.74 -7.34 0.18
C LEU A 102 -4.22 -8.71 0.65
N ILE A 103 -4.07 -9.68 -0.26
CA ILE A 103 -3.77 -11.07 0.09
C ILE A 103 -2.29 -11.38 -0.09
N GLY A 104 -1.68 -10.89 -1.16
CA GLY A 104 -0.28 -11.17 -1.48
C GLY A 104 0.68 -10.47 -0.52
N TRP A 105 0.37 -9.24 -0.08
CA TRP A 105 1.23 -8.54 0.88
C TRP A 105 1.07 -9.06 2.31
N ALA A 106 -0.08 -9.65 2.67
CA ALA A 106 -0.30 -10.23 3.98
C ALA A 106 0.65 -11.41 4.34
N ILE A 107 1.42 -11.91 3.38
CA ILE A 107 2.51 -12.89 3.61
C ILE A 107 3.77 -12.20 4.19
N TYR A 108 3.86 -10.87 4.03
CA TYR A 108 4.95 -10.00 4.46
C TYR A 108 4.42 -8.77 5.24
N PRO A 109 3.74 -9.00 6.38
CA PRO A 109 3.21 -7.93 7.21
C PRO A 109 4.32 -7.06 7.85
#